data_AF-A0A9R1NYC9-F1
#
_entry.id   AF-A0A9R1NYC9-F1
#
_cell.length_a   1.000
_cell.length_b   1.000
_cell.length_c   1.000
_cell.angle_alpha   90.00
_cell.angle_beta   90.00
_cell.angle_gamma   90.00
#
_symmetry.space_group_name_H-M   'P 1'
#
loop_
_entity.id
_entity.type
_entity.pdbx_description
1 polymer ?
#
loop_
_entity_poly.entity_id
_entity_poly.type
_entity_poly.pdbx_seq_one_letter_code
_entity_poly.pdbx_strand_id
1 'polypeptide(L)'
;MDGVGARDHGGDRVRGAVAGVEHGAAGVGGRAGHDGGVRLRDGAAVHHLRRLLPVAGPGARPAPQPHLRARRRAQLSSNSAWVCQFLQQTALFGYGIAYTITASISFRAILKANCYHAHGHDAPCSFDGSYYMLMFGGVQLLLSSIPDFHDMAWLSVVAAVMSFSYAFIGLGLGLASTISNGVIKGSITGVPMKTPVAKVWRVSQAIGDIAFAYPYSLILLEIQDTLKSPPAENKTMKKASIISILVTTFFYLCCGCFGYAAFGNDAPGNLLTGFGFYEPYWLIDFANACIILHLLGGYQVYSQPIYQFADRHFAERYPGSGFVNDFHTVKVPLLPAYRVNLLRVCFRTAYVASTTAVAIFFPYFNEILALLGALNFWPLAIYFPVEMYFIQRKVPRWSTRWLVLQGFSTVCLLVSAFALVGSIQGVITQKLG
;
A
#
# COMPACT_ATOMS: atom_id res chain seq x y z
N MET A 1 -12.51 -69.53 6.14
CA MET A 1 -11.41 -69.82 7.07
C MET A 1 -10.33 -68.79 6.79
N ASP A 2 -10.11 -67.92 7.78
CA ASP A 2 -8.81 -67.43 8.29
C ASP A 2 -7.73 -66.95 7.28
N GLY A 3 -7.09 -65.78 7.42
CA GLY A 3 -7.26 -64.69 8.39
C GLY A 3 -6.05 -63.73 8.44
N VAL A 4 -6.27 -62.52 8.98
CA VAL A 4 -5.26 -61.58 9.55
C VAL A 4 -4.30 -60.81 8.61
N GLY A 5 -4.27 -59.48 8.79
CA GLY A 5 -3.18 -58.56 8.39
C GLY A 5 -3.37 -57.84 7.05
N ALA A 6 -3.34 -56.50 6.94
CA ALA A 6 -3.16 -55.44 7.94
C ALA A 6 -3.97 -54.18 7.56
N ARG A 7 -4.31 -53.34 8.55
CA ARG A 7 -4.98 -52.04 8.34
C ARG A 7 -4.02 -50.88 8.64
N ASP A 8 -4.11 -49.86 7.79
CA ASP A 8 -4.15 -48.43 8.10
C ASP A 8 -3.22 -47.86 9.20
N HIS A 9 -2.18 -47.14 8.77
CA HIS A 9 -1.52 -46.11 9.58
C HIS A 9 -0.92 -44.99 8.70
N GLY A 10 -1.66 -43.89 8.54
CA GLY A 10 -1.14 -42.67 7.90
C GLY A 10 -1.76 -41.34 8.38
N GLY A 11 -2.87 -41.36 9.13
CA GLY A 11 -3.66 -40.15 9.44
C GLY A 11 -3.23 -39.30 10.65
N ASP A 12 -2.61 -39.90 11.69
CA ASP A 12 -2.56 -39.25 13.01
C ASP A 12 -1.31 -38.41 13.34
N ARG A 13 -0.29 -38.39 12.48
CA ARG A 13 0.90 -37.55 12.73
C ARG A 13 0.74 -36.06 12.40
N VAL A 14 -0.37 -35.65 11.79
CA VAL A 14 -0.64 -34.22 11.46
C VAL A 14 -1.52 -33.53 12.52
N ARG A 15 -2.37 -34.27 13.25
CA ARG A 15 -3.18 -33.69 14.35
C ARG A 15 -2.39 -33.42 15.63
N GLY A 16 -1.33 -34.18 15.92
CA GLY A 16 -0.48 -33.97 17.11
C GLY A 16 0.32 -32.65 17.09
N ALA A 17 0.65 -32.11 15.92
CA ALA A 17 1.46 -30.90 15.79
C ALA A 17 0.69 -29.59 16.05
N VAL A 18 -0.65 -29.61 15.98
CA VAL A 18 -1.48 -28.40 16.14
C VAL A 18 -1.97 -28.23 17.58
N ALA A 19 -2.20 -29.32 18.31
CA ALA A 19 -2.64 -29.27 19.71
C ALA A 19 -1.53 -28.88 20.72
N GLY A 20 -0.26 -29.01 20.34
CA GLY A 20 0.89 -28.71 21.22
C GLY A 20 1.15 -27.21 21.46
N VAL A 21 0.47 -26.31 20.74
CA VAL A 21 0.71 -24.86 20.79
C VAL A 21 -0.24 -24.13 21.75
N GLU A 22 -1.43 -24.69 22.06
CA GLU A 22 -2.44 -23.99 22.88
C GLU A 22 -2.34 -24.28 24.40
N HIS A 23 -1.58 -25.28 24.83
CA HIS A 23 -1.43 -25.61 26.27
C HIS A 23 -0.10 -25.17 26.92
N GLY A 24 0.80 -24.52 26.19
CA GLY A 24 2.10 -24.06 26.70
C GLY A 24 2.07 -22.83 27.64
N ALA A 25 0.90 -22.23 27.87
CA ALA A 25 0.76 -20.96 28.60
C ALA A 25 -0.01 -21.05 29.94
N ALA A 26 -0.25 -22.26 30.45
CA ALA A 26 -0.94 -22.48 31.72
C ALA A 26 -0.24 -23.60 32.53
N GLY A 27 0.86 -23.27 33.24
CA GLY A 27 1.64 -24.32 33.91
C GLY A 27 2.90 -23.92 34.67
N VAL A 28 2.98 -22.76 35.33
CA VAL A 28 4.02 -22.50 36.34
C VAL A 28 3.39 -21.87 37.59
N GLY A 29 3.02 -22.70 38.56
CA GLY A 29 2.40 -22.24 39.81
C GLY A 29 2.08 -23.35 40.82
N GLY A 30 2.95 -23.51 41.84
CA GLY A 30 2.81 -24.43 42.98
C GLY A 30 4.01 -25.38 43.11
N ARG A 31 4.49 -25.83 44.29
CA ARG A 31 4.14 -25.67 45.74
C ARG A 31 5.40 -26.10 46.56
N ALA A 32 5.61 -25.84 47.87
CA ALA A 32 5.10 -24.88 48.86
C ALA A 32 5.93 -25.01 50.17
N GLY A 33 5.81 -24.06 51.12
CA GLY A 33 6.48 -24.06 52.45
C GLY A 33 7.48 -22.88 52.61
N HIS A 34 7.63 -22.22 53.77
CA HIS A 34 7.08 -22.45 55.12
C HIS A 34 6.93 -21.11 55.88
N ASP A 35 6.02 -21.05 56.86
CA ASP A 35 5.87 -20.12 58.02
C ASP A 35 6.07 -18.58 57.94
N GLY A 36 5.33 -17.87 58.80
CA GLY A 36 5.62 -16.48 59.19
C GLY A 36 4.41 -15.55 59.24
N GLY A 37 3.53 -15.69 60.23
CA GLY A 37 2.38 -14.81 60.39
C GLY A 37 2.68 -13.49 61.12
N VAL A 38 2.30 -12.35 60.55
CA VAL A 38 2.11 -11.08 61.28
C VAL A 38 0.82 -10.42 60.78
N ARG A 39 -0.14 -10.20 61.69
CA ARG A 39 -1.25 -9.27 61.46
C ARG A 39 -0.75 -7.85 61.72
N LEU A 40 -1.08 -6.91 60.84
CA LEU A 40 -1.24 -5.50 61.25
C LEU A 40 -2.29 -4.81 60.38
N ARG A 41 -2.94 -3.80 60.99
CA ARG A 41 -4.02 -3.01 60.40
C ARG A 41 -3.46 -2.04 59.34
N ASP A 42 -4.27 -1.73 58.33
CA ASP A 42 -4.74 -0.35 58.06
C ASP A 42 -5.52 -0.27 56.74
N GLY A 43 -6.81 -0.61 56.83
CA GLY A 43 -7.77 -0.49 55.73
C GLY A 43 -8.31 0.94 55.58
N ALA A 44 -7.46 1.92 55.25
CA ALA A 44 -7.88 3.32 55.10
C ALA A 44 -7.12 4.16 54.04
N ALA A 45 -6.39 3.55 53.10
CA ALA A 45 -5.59 4.30 52.11
C ALA A 45 -5.78 3.89 50.62
N VAL A 46 -6.50 2.80 50.33
CA VAL A 46 -6.55 2.22 48.97
C VAL A 46 -7.70 2.78 48.11
N HIS A 47 -8.70 3.44 48.71
CA HIS A 47 -9.93 3.80 47.99
C HIS A 47 -9.85 5.08 47.13
N HIS A 48 -8.82 5.91 47.28
CA HIS A 48 -8.67 7.17 46.52
C HIS A 48 -7.83 7.07 45.24
N LEU A 49 -7.09 5.98 45.01
CA LEU A 49 -6.20 5.83 43.84
C LEU A 49 -6.80 5.03 42.67
N ARG A 50 -8.13 4.88 42.62
CA ARG A 50 -8.84 4.09 41.58
C ARG A 50 -9.60 4.94 40.53
N ARG A 51 -9.42 6.26 40.51
CA ARG A 51 -10.15 7.20 39.61
C ARG A 51 -9.35 7.77 38.43
N LEU A 52 -8.13 7.30 38.15
CA LEU A 52 -7.24 7.87 37.10
C LEU A 52 -6.81 6.90 36.00
N LEU A 53 -7.36 5.68 35.94
CA LEU A 53 -7.10 4.73 34.85
C LEU A 53 -8.41 4.07 34.38
N PRO A 54 -8.84 4.27 33.12
CA PRO A 54 -9.94 3.50 32.57
C PRO A 54 -9.46 2.07 32.29
N VAL A 55 -9.92 1.12 33.10
CA VAL A 55 -9.74 -0.31 32.83
C VAL A 55 -10.63 -0.69 31.65
N ALA A 56 -10.02 -0.93 30.49
CA ALA A 56 -10.74 -1.40 29.31
C ALA A 56 -11.19 -2.85 29.50
N GLY A 57 -12.49 -3.12 29.31
CA GLY A 57 -13.04 -4.47 29.35
C GLY A 57 -12.65 -5.30 28.12
N PRO A 58 -12.62 -6.65 28.24
CA PRO A 58 -12.34 -7.52 27.11
C PRO A 58 -13.49 -7.42 26.08
N GLY A 59 -13.17 -6.91 24.88
CA GLY A 59 -14.15 -6.63 23.82
C GLY A 59 -14.18 -5.19 23.32
N ALA A 60 -13.47 -4.26 23.99
CA ALA A 60 -13.27 -2.92 23.45
C ALA A 60 -12.41 -2.97 22.17
N ARG A 61 -12.96 -2.51 21.04
CA ARG A 61 -12.19 -2.25 19.82
C ARG A 61 -11.05 -1.28 20.14
N PRO A 62 -9.81 -1.49 19.64
CA PRO A 62 -8.76 -0.51 19.83
C PRO A 62 -9.16 0.80 19.13
N ALA A 63 -9.37 1.86 19.91
CA ALA A 63 -9.59 3.18 19.37
C ALA A 63 -8.31 3.65 18.64
N PRO A 64 -8.40 4.28 17.45
CA PRO A 64 -7.23 4.85 16.77
C PRO A 64 -6.54 5.83 17.73
N GLN A 65 -5.24 5.65 18.01
CA GLN A 65 -4.61 6.36 19.12
C GLN A 65 -4.22 7.78 18.65
N PRO A 66 -4.88 8.86 19.12
CA PRO A 66 -4.71 10.19 18.51
C PRO A 66 -3.28 10.78 18.62
N HIS A 67 -2.46 10.16 19.46
CA HIS A 67 -1.14 10.61 19.91
C HIS A 67 -0.10 10.85 18.80
N LEU A 68 0.01 9.99 17.77
CA LEU A 68 1.01 10.15 16.71
C LEU A 68 0.69 11.35 15.80
N ARG A 69 -0.58 11.51 15.41
CA ARG A 69 -1.03 12.66 14.61
C ARG A 69 -1.00 13.96 15.41
N ALA A 70 -1.32 13.93 16.70
CA ALA A 70 -1.15 15.06 17.61
C ALA A 70 0.33 15.46 17.78
N ARG A 71 1.25 14.49 17.95
CA ARG A 71 2.70 14.73 17.99
C ARG A 71 3.21 15.37 16.69
N ARG A 72 2.73 14.93 15.52
CA ARG A 72 3.09 15.55 14.23
C ARG A 72 2.69 17.04 14.19
N ARG A 73 1.47 17.37 14.63
CA ARG A 73 0.98 18.77 14.72
C ARG A 73 1.71 19.61 15.76
N ALA A 74 2.18 19.00 16.86
CA ALA A 74 2.94 19.70 17.91
C ALA A 74 4.41 19.97 17.53
N GLN A 75 4.94 19.30 16.49
CA GLN A 75 6.34 19.42 16.05
C GLN A 75 6.52 20.37 14.86
N LEU A 76 5.49 20.56 14.04
CA LEU A 76 5.49 21.50 12.92
C LEU A 76 4.78 22.80 13.31
N SER A 77 5.11 23.90 12.62
CA SER A 77 4.25 25.10 12.68
C SER A 77 2.84 24.77 12.16
N SER A 78 1.81 25.48 12.63
CA SER A 78 0.42 25.25 12.21
C SER A 78 0.26 25.24 10.68
N ASN A 79 0.91 26.18 10.00
CA ASN A 79 0.90 26.31 8.54
C ASN A 79 1.61 25.12 7.88
N SER A 80 2.80 24.75 8.36
CA SER A 80 3.58 23.61 7.84
C SER A 80 2.84 22.28 8.02
N ALA A 81 2.12 22.10 9.13
CA ALA A 81 1.30 20.92 9.38
C ALA A 81 0.10 20.83 8.42
N TRP A 82 -0.51 21.97 8.06
CA TRP A 82 -1.60 22.03 7.09
C TRP A 82 -1.13 21.69 5.67
N VAL A 83 0.02 22.24 5.24
CA VAL A 83 0.64 21.90 3.94
C VAL A 83 1.00 20.41 3.87
N CYS A 84 1.60 19.86 4.93
CA CYS A 84 1.89 18.43 5.03
C CYS A 84 0.63 17.56 4.88
N GLN A 85 -0.46 17.93 5.57
CA GLN A 85 -1.73 17.23 5.47
C GLN A 85 -2.32 17.31 4.05
N PHE A 86 -2.35 18.49 3.44
CA PHE A 86 -2.86 18.69 2.08
C PHE A 86 -2.10 17.83 1.06
N LEU A 87 -0.77 17.90 1.07
CA LEU A 87 0.07 17.10 0.18
C LEU A 87 -0.12 15.60 0.42
N GLN A 88 -0.20 15.14 1.67
CA GLN A 88 -0.48 13.72 1.94
C GLN A 88 -1.87 13.30 1.41
N GLN A 89 -2.93 14.09 1.59
CA GLN A 89 -4.26 13.73 1.08
C GLN A 89 -4.29 13.68 -0.47
N THR A 90 -3.65 14.66 -1.14
CA THR A 90 -3.49 14.68 -2.60
C THR A 90 -2.69 13.46 -3.09
N ALA A 91 -1.63 13.08 -2.37
CA ALA A 91 -0.85 11.88 -2.66
C ALA A 91 -1.74 10.62 -2.62
N LEU A 92 -2.44 10.39 -1.51
CA LEU A 92 -3.30 9.23 -1.28
C LEU A 92 -4.42 9.13 -2.34
N PHE A 93 -5.04 10.25 -2.71
CA PHE A 93 -6.02 10.32 -3.81
C PHE A 93 -5.41 9.88 -5.14
N GLY A 94 -4.17 10.30 -5.40
CA GLY A 94 -3.37 9.88 -6.56
C GLY A 94 -3.16 8.37 -6.66
N TYR A 95 -2.90 7.66 -5.56
CA TYR A 95 -2.80 6.18 -5.58
C TYR A 95 -4.13 5.53 -6.00
N GLY A 96 -5.27 6.11 -5.65
CA GLY A 96 -6.58 5.65 -6.12
C GLY A 96 -6.72 5.72 -7.65
N ILE A 97 -6.28 6.83 -8.26
CA ILE A 97 -6.25 6.99 -9.73
C ILE A 97 -5.27 5.97 -10.33
N ALA A 98 -4.03 5.94 -9.84
CA ALA A 98 -2.97 5.08 -10.35
C ALA A 98 -3.40 3.60 -10.35
N TYR A 99 -3.94 3.10 -9.24
CA TYR A 99 -4.40 1.72 -9.16
C TYR A 99 -5.59 1.40 -10.05
N THR A 100 -6.50 2.35 -10.27
CA THR A 100 -7.60 2.19 -11.23
C THR A 100 -7.08 2.07 -12.66
N ILE A 101 -6.09 2.86 -13.04
CA ILE A 101 -5.40 2.74 -14.33
C ILE A 101 -4.69 1.38 -14.43
N THR A 102 -3.85 1.02 -13.46
CA THR A 102 -3.08 -0.24 -13.46
C THR A 102 -3.97 -1.47 -13.55
N ALA A 103 -5.07 -1.52 -12.79
CA ALA A 103 -6.01 -2.64 -12.82
C ALA A 103 -6.65 -2.79 -14.21
N SER A 104 -7.03 -1.68 -14.86
CA SER A 104 -7.55 -1.72 -16.24
C SER A 104 -6.52 -2.27 -17.24
N ILE A 105 -5.24 -1.94 -17.07
CA ILE A 105 -4.15 -2.44 -17.93
C ILE A 105 -4.00 -3.96 -17.75
N SER A 106 -4.04 -4.47 -16.52
CA SER A 106 -3.97 -5.91 -16.26
C SER A 106 -5.22 -6.67 -16.74
N PHE A 107 -6.43 -6.11 -16.64
CA PHE A 107 -7.62 -6.71 -17.26
C PHE A 107 -7.48 -6.82 -18.78
N ARG A 108 -6.99 -5.76 -19.43
CA ARG A 108 -6.74 -5.76 -20.88
C ARG A 108 -5.60 -6.71 -21.27
N ALA A 109 -4.61 -6.92 -20.41
CA ALA A 109 -3.52 -7.87 -20.64
C ALA A 109 -4.04 -9.31 -20.71
N ILE A 110 -4.90 -9.71 -19.77
CA ILE A 110 -5.58 -11.02 -19.75
C ILE A 110 -6.34 -11.25 -21.07
N LEU A 111 -7.16 -10.27 -21.45
CA LEU A 111 -7.98 -10.38 -22.65
C LEU A 111 -7.17 -10.39 -23.94
N LYS A 112 -6.05 -9.66 -24.00
CA LYS A 112 -5.11 -9.73 -25.12
C LYS A 112 -4.42 -11.09 -25.22
N ALA A 113 -3.90 -11.64 -24.11
CA ALA A 113 -3.26 -12.95 -24.10
C ALA A 113 -4.21 -14.05 -24.60
N ASN A 114 -5.43 -14.10 -24.06
CA ASN A 114 -6.48 -15.02 -24.53
C ASN A 114 -6.87 -14.79 -26.00
N CYS A 115 -6.98 -13.54 -26.45
CA CYS A 115 -7.32 -13.21 -27.82
C CYS A 115 -6.25 -13.68 -28.82
N TYR A 116 -4.96 -13.45 -28.52
CA TYR A 116 -3.84 -13.91 -29.35
C TYR A 116 -3.69 -15.44 -29.33
N HIS A 117 -3.92 -16.10 -28.19
CA HIS A 117 -3.93 -17.57 -28.12
C HIS A 117 -5.05 -18.18 -28.98
N ALA A 118 -6.25 -17.59 -28.95
CA ALA A 118 -7.41 -18.11 -29.69
C ALA A 118 -7.42 -17.78 -31.20
N HIS A 119 -6.88 -16.63 -31.61
CA HIS A 119 -6.98 -16.13 -32.99
C HIS A 119 -5.63 -15.95 -33.71
N GLY A 120 -4.52 -16.27 -33.04
CA GLY A 120 -3.16 -16.11 -33.57
C GLY A 120 -2.57 -14.72 -33.33
N HIS A 121 -1.26 -14.61 -33.60
CA HIS A 121 -0.45 -13.43 -33.29
C HIS A 121 -0.86 -12.16 -34.05
N ASP A 122 -1.38 -12.31 -35.28
CA ASP A 122 -1.75 -11.19 -36.16
C ASP A 122 -3.19 -10.67 -35.91
N ALA A 123 -3.90 -11.21 -34.93
CA ALA A 123 -5.27 -10.82 -34.63
C ALA A 123 -5.36 -9.37 -34.07
N PRO A 124 -6.32 -8.55 -34.52
CA PRO A 124 -6.48 -7.16 -34.07
C PRO A 124 -7.11 -7.06 -32.67
N CYS A 125 -6.41 -7.55 -31.65
CA CYS A 125 -6.86 -7.64 -30.26
C CYS A 125 -6.79 -6.29 -29.53
N SER A 126 -7.79 -5.43 -29.78
CA SER A 126 -7.96 -4.14 -29.10
C SER A 126 -9.12 -4.15 -28.10
N PHE A 127 -8.84 -3.74 -26.86
CA PHE A 127 -9.82 -3.61 -25.78
C PHE A 127 -9.74 -2.20 -25.20
N ASP A 128 -10.89 -1.54 -25.02
CA ASP A 128 -10.95 -0.24 -24.36
C ASP A 128 -10.61 -0.34 -22.86
N GLY A 129 -10.09 0.73 -22.26
CA GLY A 129 -9.74 0.76 -20.84
C GLY A 129 -10.85 1.26 -19.91
N SER A 130 -11.73 2.15 -20.39
CA SER A 130 -12.71 2.84 -19.55
C SER A 130 -13.70 1.89 -18.90
N TYR A 131 -14.14 0.84 -19.61
CA TYR A 131 -15.00 -0.20 -19.04
C TYR A 131 -14.37 -0.92 -17.84
N TYR A 132 -13.09 -1.31 -17.93
CA TYR A 132 -12.41 -2.00 -16.82
C TYR A 132 -12.07 -1.07 -15.66
N MET A 133 -11.86 0.23 -15.92
CA MET A 133 -11.76 1.25 -14.87
C MET A 133 -13.09 1.39 -14.11
N LEU A 134 -14.22 1.49 -14.81
CA LEU A 134 -15.55 1.54 -14.19
C LEU A 134 -15.85 0.28 -13.38
N MET A 135 -15.51 -0.90 -13.92
CA MET A 135 -15.68 -2.18 -13.22
C MET A 135 -14.83 -2.24 -11.94
N PHE A 136 -13.55 -1.85 -12.00
CA PHE A 136 -12.68 -1.77 -10.82
C PHE A 136 -13.23 -0.77 -9.80
N GLY A 137 -13.65 0.42 -10.23
CA GLY A 137 -14.33 1.41 -9.39
C GLY A 137 -15.59 0.84 -8.72
N GLY A 138 -16.39 0.06 -9.44
CA GLY A 138 -17.55 -0.67 -8.89
C GLY A 138 -17.18 -1.64 -7.76
N VAL A 139 -16.11 -2.42 -7.93
CA VAL A 139 -15.60 -3.28 -6.84
C VAL A 139 -15.05 -2.45 -5.68
N GLN A 140 -14.38 -1.33 -5.96
CA GLN A 140 -13.88 -0.44 -4.92
C GLN A 140 -14.99 0.26 -4.14
N LEU A 141 -16.15 0.53 -4.73
CA LEU A 141 -17.34 1.01 -4.01
C LEU A 141 -17.79 -0.02 -2.97
N LEU A 142 -17.89 -1.30 -3.35
CA LEU A 142 -18.25 -2.38 -2.43
C LEU A 142 -17.21 -2.51 -1.30
N LEU A 143 -15.92 -2.61 -1.65
CA LEU A 143 -14.82 -2.73 -0.69
C LEU A 143 -14.65 -1.48 0.18
N SER A 144 -15.06 -0.30 -0.29
CA SER A 144 -15.04 0.93 0.53
C SER A 144 -15.94 0.84 1.75
N SER A 145 -16.87 -0.14 1.81
CA SER A 145 -17.68 -0.42 3.01
C SER A 145 -16.86 -0.99 4.18
N ILE A 146 -15.57 -1.32 4.01
CA ILE A 146 -14.74 -1.80 5.12
C ILE A 146 -14.47 -0.64 6.11
N PRO A 147 -14.69 -0.81 7.44
CA PRO A 147 -14.66 0.32 8.37
C PRO A 147 -13.30 0.97 8.57
N ASP A 148 -12.24 0.17 8.78
CA ASP A 148 -10.89 0.61 9.14
C ASP A 148 -9.78 -0.39 8.75
N PHE A 149 -8.53 -0.06 9.11
CA PHE A 149 -7.32 -0.85 8.83
C PHE A 149 -7.31 -2.25 9.49
N HIS A 150 -7.97 -2.43 10.63
CA HIS A 150 -7.99 -3.70 11.34
C HIS A 150 -8.95 -4.68 10.65
N ASP A 151 -10.13 -4.21 10.27
CA ASP A 151 -11.14 -5.01 9.56
C ASP A 151 -10.68 -5.43 8.15
N MET A 152 -9.74 -4.70 7.53
CA MET A 152 -9.10 -5.06 6.25
C MET A 152 -7.79 -5.86 6.36
N ALA A 153 -7.44 -6.38 7.53
CA ALA A 153 -6.19 -7.13 7.72
C ALA A 153 -6.10 -8.36 6.79
N TRP A 154 -7.21 -9.11 6.63
CA TRP A 154 -7.28 -10.26 5.73
C TRP A 154 -7.05 -9.86 4.26
N LEU A 155 -7.64 -8.74 3.83
CA LEU A 155 -7.51 -8.21 2.47
C LEU A 155 -6.07 -7.75 2.20
N SER A 156 -5.42 -7.16 3.21
CA SER A 156 -4.00 -6.81 3.17
C SER A 156 -3.09 -8.04 3.04
N VAL A 157 -3.39 -9.14 3.73
CA VAL A 157 -2.64 -10.41 3.60
C VAL A 157 -2.81 -11.00 2.21
N VAL A 158 -4.04 -11.07 1.68
CA VAL A 158 -4.30 -11.52 0.31
C VAL A 158 -3.52 -10.65 -0.69
N ALA A 159 -3.61 -9.32 -0.57
CA ALA A 159 -2.90 -8.41 -1.44
C ALA A 159 -1.37 -8.57 -1.36
N ALA A 160 -0.80 -8.86 -0.18
CA ALA A 160 0.62 -9.13 -0.03
C ALA A 160 1.04 -10.43 -0.73
N VAL A 161 0.28 -11.53 -0.55
CA VAL A 161 0.54 -12.82 -1.23
C VAL A 161 0.48 -12.63 -2.75
N MET A 162 -0.57 -12.00 -3.26
CA MET A 162 -0.70 -11.71 -4.70
C MET A 162 0.44 -10.83 -5.23
N SER A 163 0.95 -9.90 -4.41
CA SER A 163 2.10 -9.06 -4.76
C SER A 163 3.36 -9.87 -5.02
N PHE A 164 3.70 -10.78 -4.10
CA PHE A 164 4.81 -11.71 -4.30
C PHE A 164 4.57 -12.63 -5.51
N SER A 165 3.35 -13.16 -5.69
CA SER A 165 3.03 -14.03 -6.83
C SER A 165 3.32 -13.38 -8.18
N TYR A 166 2.78 -12.19 -8.47
CA TYR A 166 3.05 -11.55 -9.76
C TYR A 166 4.51 -11.08 -9.88
N ALA A 167 5.16 -10.68 -8.78
CA ALA A 167 6.55 -10.21 -8.80
C ALA A 167 7.53 -11.34 -9.11
N PHE A 168 7.34 -12.53 -8.51
CA PHE A 168 8.12 -13.72 -8.84
C PHE A 168 7.88 -14.19 -10.28
N ILE A 169 6.64 -14.15 -10.77
CA ILE A 169 6.33 -14.52 -12.16
C ILE A 169 6.97 -13.52 -13.14
N GLY A 170 6.79 -12.21 -12.95
CA GLY A 170 7.40 -11.19 -13.81
C GLY A 170 8.94 -11.25 -13.84
N LEU A 171 9.56 -11.52 -12.68
CA LEU A 171 10.99 -11.80 -12.57
C LEU A 171 11.39 -13.05 -13.35
N GLY A 172 10.70 -14.17 -13.14
CA GLY A 172 10.97 -15.44 -13.82
C GLY A 172 10.84 -15.34 -15.34
N LEU A 173 9.78 -14.68 -15.83
CA LEU A 173 9.55 -14.43 -17.25
C LEU A 173 10.61 -13.51 -17.87
N GLY A 174 11.01 -12.45 -17.17
CA GLY A 174 12.08 -11.55 -17.61
C GLY A 174 13.43 -12.27 -17.71
N LEU A 175 13.77 -13.08 -16.71
CA LEU A 175 14.99 -13.90 -16.71
C LEU A 175 14.96 -14.95 -17.83
N ALA A 176 13.89 -15.74 -17.92
CA ALA A 176 13.72 -16.77 -18.94
C ALA A 176 13.78 -16.19 -20.36
N SER A 177 13.14 -15.04 -20.60
CA SER A 177 13.16 -14.35 -21.89
C SER A 177 14.55 -13.77 -22.19
N THR A 178 15.25 -13.24 -21.19
CA THR A 178 16.65 -12.79 -21.35
C THR A 178 17.56 -13.94 -21.79
N ILE A 179 17.41 -15.12 -21.15
CA ILE A 179 18.17 -16.33 -21.51
C ILE A 179 17.77 -16.81 -22.92
N SER A 180 16.47 -16.91 -23.22
CA SER A 180 15.94 -17.39 -24.51
C SER A 180 16.29 -16.48 -25.69
N ASN A 181 16.47 -15.18 -25.48
CA ASN A 181 16.94 -14.26 -26.52
C ASN A 181 18.40 -14.53 -26.94
N GLY A 182 19.21 -15.16 -26.09
CA GLY A 182 20.66 -15.32 -26.28
C GLY A 182 21.48 -14.01 -26.21
N VAL A 183 20.82 -12.85 -26.18
CA VAL A 183 21.44 -11.51 -26.15
C VAL A 183 20.67 -10.57 -25.22
N ILE A 184 21.39 -9.62 -24.62
CA ILE A 184 20.81 -8.52 -23.85
C ILE A 184 20.35 -7.44 -24.84
N LYS A 185 19.04 -7.18 -24.93
CA LYS A 185 18.48 -6.15 -25.84
C LYS A 185 18.61 -4.72 -25.32
N GLY A 186 18.84 -4.55 -24.02
CA GLY A 186 18.99 -3.24 -23.38
C GLY A 186 20.29 -2.52 -23.77
N SER A 187 20.21 -1.22 -24.01
CA SER A 187 21.36 -0.33 -24.30
C SER A 187 21.53 0.73 -23.21
N ILE A 188 22.77 1.18 -22.97
CA ILE A 188 23.06 2.32 -22.07
C ILE A 188 22.40 3.62 -22.59
N THR A 189 22.22 3.74 -23.91
CA THR A 189 21.59 4.93 -24.52
C THR A 189 20.08 5.00 -24.30
N GLY A 190 19.41 3.86 -24.08
CA GLY A 190 17.96 3.76 -23.94
C GLY A 190 17.15 4.19 -25.17
N VAL A 191 15.83 4.29 -25.00
CA VAL A 191 14.87 4.57 -26.09
C VAL A 191 15.28 5.80 -26.92
N PRO A 192 15.47 5.69 -28.25
CA PRO A 192 15.81 6.82 -29.10
C PRO A 192 14.63 7.79 -29.21
N MET A 193 14.90 9.09 -29.27
CA MET A 193 13.88 10.14 -29.38
C MET A 193 14.21 11.07 -30.56
N LYS A 194 13.18 11.63 -31.20
CA LYS A 194 13.33 12.50 -32.38
C LYS A 194 14.19 13.74 -32.13
N THR A 195 14.25 14.24 -30.90
CA THR A 195 15.07 15.40 -30.52
C THR A 195 15.76 15.18 -29.16
N PRO A 196 16.91 15.83 -28.89
CA PRO A 196 17.56 15.78 -27.58
C PRO A 196 16.66 16.28 -26.44
N VAL A 197 15.85 17.31 -26.70
CA VAL A 197 14.91 17.87 -25.72
C VAL A 197 13.83 16.86 -25.34
N ALA A 198 13.27 16.12 -26.31
CA ALA A 198 12.32 15.04 -26.00
C ALA A 198 12.97 13.89 -25.21
N LYS A 199 14.26 13.61 -25.42
CA LYS A 199 15.03 12.66 -24.59
C LYS A 199 15.18 13.14 -23.15
N VAL A 200 15.47 14.43 -22.93
CA VAL A 200 15.55 15.04 -21.59
C VAL A 200 14.20 14.92 -20.86
N TRP A 201 13.08 15.23 -21.51
CA TRP A 201 11.74 15.07 -20.92
C TRP A 201 11.41 13.61 -20.57
N ARG A 202 11.78 12.65 -21.43
CA ARG A 202 11.53 11.23 -21.14
C ARG A 202 12.39 10.69 -20.00
N VAL A 203 13.64 11.12 -19.88
CA VAL A 203 14.51 10.81 -18.73
C VAL A 203 13.98 11.45 -17.45
N SER A 204 13.54 12.71 -17.53
CA SER A 204 12.92 13.43 -16.42
C SER A 204 11.67 12.71 -15.88
N GLN A 205 10.79 12.25 -16.76
CA GLN A 205 9.62 11.46 -16.38
C GLN A 205 10.04 10.14 -15.70
N ALA A 206 11.00 9.41 -16.25
CA ALA A 206 11.46 8.14 -15.68
C ALA A 206 12.07 8.31 -14.26
N ILE A 207 12.67 9.47 -13.95
CA ILE A 207 13.11 9.79 -12.58
C ILE A 207 11.90 9.94 -11.64
N GLY A 208 10.78 10.51 -12.11
CA GLY A 208 9.51 10.54 -11.40
C GLY A 208 8.98 9.14 -11.11
N ASP A 209 9.00 8.23 -12.11
CA ASP A 209 8.57 6.84 -11.95
C ASP A 209 9.40 6.11 -10.88
N ILE A 210 10.73 6.32 -10.86
CA ILE A 210 11.63 5.78 -9.83
C ILE A 210 11.30 6.39 -8.45
N ALA A 211 11.00 7.69 -8.38
CA ALA A 211 10.64 8.38 -7.14
C ALA A 211 9.29 7.91 -6.57
N PHE A 212 8.34 7.51 -7.43
CA PHE A 212 7.06 6.93 -7.04
C PHE A 212 7.20 5.55 -6.38
N ALA A 213 8.24 4.79 -6.74
CA ALA A 213 8.38 3.37 -6.41
C ALA A 213 8.39 3.04 -4.90
N TYR A 214 8.74 4.00 -4.02
CA TYR A 214 8.83 3.80 -2.56
C TYR A 214 7.76 4.61 -1.78
N PRO A 215 6.45 4.33 -1.96
CA PRO A 215 5.36 5.16 -1.45
C PRO A 215 5.04 4.97 0.04
N TYR A 216 5.67 3.99 0.71
CA TYR A 216 5.25 3.52 2.04
C TYR A 216 5.32 4.59 3.14
N SER A 217 6.13 5.63 2.97
CA SER A 217 6.25 6.76 3.90
C SER A 217 4.92 7.49 4.14
N LEU A 218 4.01 7.46 3.16
CA LEU A 218 2.70 8.10 3.18
C LEU A 218 1.68 7.44 4.12
N ILE A 219 1.91 6.18 4.48
CA ILE A 219 1.05 5.35 5.36
C ILE A 219 1.83 4.79 6.57
N LEU A 220 3.11 5.15 6.71
CA LEU A 220 4.00 4.61 7.72
C LEU A 220 3.49 4.83 9.16
N LEU A 221 2.96 6.01 9.45
CA LEU A 221 2.44 6.31 10.80
C LEU A 221 1.09 5.64 11.04
N GLU A 222 0.24 5.56 10.02
CA GLU A 222 -1.03 4.85 10.05
C GLU A 222 -0.83 3.35 10.33
N ILE A 223 0.14 2.70 9.68
CA ILE A 223 0.52 1.31 9.99
C ILE A 223 1.10 1.21 11.41
N GLN A 224 1.97 2.14 11.81
CA GLN A 224 2.57 2.12 13.15
C GLN A 224 1.53 2.20 14.28
N ASP A 225 0.45 2.97 14.10
CA ASP A 225 -0.64 3.12 15.08
C ASP A 225 -1.44 1.82 15.28
N THR A 226 -1.38 0.86 14.34
CA THR A 226 -2.03 -0.46 14.46
C THR A 226 -1.19 -1.51 15.19
N LEU A 227 0.10 -1.24 15.46
CA LEU A 227 0.97 -2.23 16.09
C LEU A 227 0.68 -2.38 17.58
N LYS A 228 0.72 -3.63 18.06
CA LYS A 228 0.68 -3.96 19.48
C LYS A 228 2.08 -3.88 20.08
N SER A 229 2.19 -3.20 21.23
CA SER A 229 3.33 -3.31 22.15
C SER A 229 3.08 -4.40 23.21
N PRO A 230 4.12 -5.07 23.76
CA PRO A 230 5.55 -4.94 23.43
C PRO A 230 5.99 -5.80 22.21
N PRO A 231 7.14 -5.52 21.59
CA PRO A 231 8.04 -4.39 21.84
C PRO A 231 7.51 -3.07 21.23
N ALA A 232 8.09 -1.94 21.65
CA ALA A 232 7.71 -0.61 21.18
C ALA A 232 7.56 -0.54 19.65
N GLU A 233 6.49 0.14 19.19
CA GLU A 233 6.00 0.11 17.81
C GLU A 233 7.09 0.56 16.83
N ASN A 234 7.91 1.55 17.23
CA ASN A 234 9.02 2.05 16.43
C ASN A 234 10.15 1.01 16.20
N LYS A 235 10.36 0.06 17.11
CA LYS A 235 11.35 -1.03 16.91
C LYS A 235 10.84 -2.02 15.89
N THR A 236 9.57 -2.42 16.02
CA THR A 236 8.89 -3.32 15.08
C THR A 236 8.80 -2.69 13.69
N MET A 237 8.34 -1.43 13.58
CA MET A 237 8.30 -0.70 12.31
C MET A 237 9.67 -0.48 11.70
N LYS A 238 10.73 -0.23 12.48
CA LYS A 238 12.09 -0.13 11.94
C LYS A 238 12.53 -1.46 11.31
N LYS A 239 12.31 -2.58 11.99
CA LYS A 239 12.63 -3.91 11.45
C LYS A 239 11.82 -4.21 10.18
N ALA A 240 10.50 -3.97 10.23
CA ALA A 240 9.60 -4.19 9.10
C ALA A 240 9.98 -3.30 7.89
N SER A 241 10.28 -2.02 8.10
CA SER A 241 10.68 -1.09 7.04
C SER A 241 11.99 -1.49 6.37
N ILE A 242 13.00 -1.94 7.15
CA ILE A 242 14.27 -2.43 6.59
C ILE A 242 14.03 -3.65 5.68
N ILE A 243 13.25 -4.64 6.16
CA ILE A 243 12.93 -5.84 5.38
C ILE A 243 12.13 -5.45 4.13
N SER A 244 11.11 -4.61 4.28
CA SER A 244 10.26 -4.15 3.17
C SER A 244 11.09 -3.44 2.10
N ILE A 245 11.97 -2.50 2.46
CA ILE A 245 12.82 -1.80 1.49
C ILE A 245 13.73 -2.80 0.78
N LEU A 246 14.45 -3.67 1.50
CA LEU A 246 15.38 -4.62 0.87
C LEU A 246 14.67 -5.55 -0.12
N VAL A 247 13.51 -6.10 0.26
CA VAL A 247 12.70 -6.97 -0.60
C VAL A 247 12.15 -6.22 -1.81
N THR A 248 11.59 -5.02 -1.60
CA THR A 248 11.05 -4.18 -2.67
C THR A 248 12.14 -3.74 -3.65
N THR A 249 13.29 -3.27 -3.16
CA THR A 249 14.45 -2.91 -4.01
C THR A 249 14.95 -4.09 -4.83
N PHE A 250 15.01 -5.29 -4.23
CA PHE A 250 15.39 -6.51 -4.94
C PHE A 250 14.44 -6.78 -6.11
N PHE A 251 13.12 -6.84 -5.87
CA PHE A 251 12.16 -7.10 -6.94
C PHE A 251 12.15 -6.01 -8.02
N TYR A 252 12.18 -4.72 -7.64
CA TYR A 252 12.22 -3.64 -8.62
C TYR A 252 13.48 -3.66 -9.49
N LEU A 253 14.65 -3.84 -8.87
CA LEU A 253 15.91 -3.89 -9.62
C LEU A 253 15.95 -5.12 -10.52
N CYS A 254 15.56 -6.30 -10.04
CA CYS A 254 15.57 -7.50 -10.85
C CYS A 254 14.51 -7.46 -11.97
N CYS A 255 13.27 -7.06 -11.70
CA CYS A 255 12.24 -6.91 -12.75
C CYS A 255 12.62 -5.83 -13.78
N GLY A 256 13.17 -4.69 -13.33
CA GLY A 256 13.64 -3.62 -14.21
C GLY A 256 14.81 -4.07 -15.09
N CYS A 257 15.85 -4.67 -14.49
CA CYS A 257 17.04 -5.13 -15.23
C CYS A 257 16.72 -6.29 -16.18
N PHE A 258 16.04 -7.34 -15.73
CA PHE A 258 15.71 -8.48 -16.60
C PHE A 258 14.61 -8.15 -17.61
N GLY A 259 13.64 -7.29 -17.27
CA GLY A 259 12.67 -6.76 -18.23
C GLY A 259 13.35 -5.95 -19.33
N TYR A 260 14.27 -5.04 -18.97
CA TYR A 260 15.02 -4.26 -19.93
C TYR A 260 16.03 -5.10 -20.73
N ALA A 261 16.60 -6.16 -20.15
CA ALA A 261 17.43 -7.11 -20.89
C ALA A 261 16.60 -7.95 -21.90
N ALA A 262 15.37 -8.32 -21.55
CA ALA A 262 14.46 -9.11 -22.40
C ALA A 262 13.82 -8.33 -23.56
N PHE A 263 13.49 -7.06 -23.33
CA PHE A 263 12.74 -6.21 -24.29
C PHE A 263 13.52 -5.02 -24.85
N GLY A 264 14.59 -4.58 -24.18
CA GLY A 264 15.37 -3.41 -24.62
C GLY A 264 14.52 -2.15 -24.69
N ASN A 265 14.62 -1.42 -25.80
CA ASN A 265 13.88 -0.18 -26.02
C ASN A 265 12.35 -0.38 -26.11
N ASP A 266 11.89 -1.61 -26.36
CA ASP A 266 10.47 -1.96 -26.44
C ASP A 266 9.87 -2.38 -25.09
N ALA A 267 10.62 -2.20 -23.99
CA ALA A 267 10.17 -2.53 -22.64
C ALA A 267 8.89 -1.74 -22.26
N PRO A 268 7.76 -2.42 -21.98
CA PRO A 268 6.51 -1.74 -21.65
C PRO A 268 6.50 -1.26 -20.20
N GLY A 269 5.76 -0.17 -19.93
CA GLY A 269 5.63 0.40 -18.58
C GLY A 269 5.04 -0.59 -17.56
N ASN A 270 4.10 -1.44 -17.97
CA ASN A 270 3.73 -2.64 -17.22
C ASN A 270 4.44 -3.85 -17.86
N LEU A 271 5.48 -4.35 -17.20
CA LEU A 271 6.33 -5.45 -17.67
C LEU A 271 5.53 -6.67 -18.16
N LEU A 272 4.45 -7.05 -17.45
CA LEU A 272 3.66 -8.24 -17.82
C LEU A 272 2.93 -8.11 -19.17
N THR A 273 2.70 -6.89 -19.65
CA THR A 273 2.05 -6.69 -20.96
C THR A 273 2.96 -7.06 -22.14
N GLY A 274 4.28 -7.12 -21.93
CA GLY A 274 5.24 -7.57 -22.94
C GLY A 274 5.26 -9.08 -23.15
N PHE A 275 4.72 -9.85 -22.19
CA PHE A 275 4.64 -11.31 -22.25
C PHE A 275 3.30 -11.83 -22.80
N GLY A 276 2.47 -10.99 -23.43
CA GLY A 276 1.15 -11.39 -23.94
C GLY A 276 1.13 -12.52 -25.01
N PHE A 277 2.31 -12.98 -25.44
CA PHE A 277 2.52 -14.10 -26.37
C PHE A 277 3.31 -15.27 -25.74
N TYR A 278 3.57 -15.22 -24.43
CA TYR A 278 4.36 -16.22 -23.73
C TYR A 278 3.53 -17.48 -23.45
N GLU A 279 4.03 -18.64 -23.86
CA GLU A 279 3.41 -19.92 -23.52
C GLU A 279 4.09 -20.54 -22.28
N PRO A 280 3.32 -20.99 -21.26
CA PRO A 280 1.87 -21.09 -21.26
C PRO A 280 1.15 -19.77 -20.91
N TYR A 281 0.21 -19.34 -21.76
CA TYR A 281 -0.49 -18.05 -21.62
C TYR A 281 -1.24 -17.87 -20.29
N TRP A 282 -1.75 -18.96 -19.70
CA TRP A 282 -2.45 -18.93 -18.40
C TRP A 282 -1.58 -18.34 -17.27
N LEU A 283 -0.25 -18.43 -17.37
CA LEU A 283 0.67 -17.88 -16.38
C LEU A 283 0.67 -16.34 -16.41
N ILE A 284 0.46 -15.75 -17.60
CA ILE A 284 0.33 -14.31 -17.82
C ILE A 284 -1.02 -13.81 -17.30
N ASP A 285 -2.07 -14.59 -17.53
CA ASP A 285 -3.40 -14.32 -17.00
C ASP A 285 -3.41 -14.34 -15.47
N PHE A 286 -2.83 -15.40 -14.89
CA PHE A 286 -2.72 -15.56 -13.44
C PHE A 286 -1.92 -14.42 -12.82
N ALA A 287 -0.78 -14.03 -13.40
CA ALA A 287 0.02 -12.92 -12.89
C ALA A 287 -0.71 -11.57 -12.96
N ASN A 288 -1.47 -11.31 -14.04
CA ASN A 288 -2.30 -10.09 -14.13
C ASN A 288 -3.52 -10.13 -13.20
N ALA A 289 -4.13 -11.30 -12.98
CA ALA A 289 -5.17 -11.48 -11.97
C ALA A 289 -4.62 -11.22 -10.55
N CYS A 290 -3.41 -11.68 -10.24
CA CYS A 290 -2.70 -11.34 -9.01
C CYS A 290 -2.46 -9.81 -8.90
N ILE A 291 -2.08 -9.10 -9.97
CA ILE A 291 -2.00 -7.63 -9.94
C ILE A 291 -3.36 -7.02 -9.56
N ILE A 292 -4.44 -7.41 -10.23
CA ILE A 292 -5.78 -6.88 -9.95
C ILE A 292 -6.17 -7.09 -8.48
N LEU A 293 -6.01 -8.31 -7.96
CA LEU A 293 -6.32 -8.64 -6.57
C LEU A 293 -5.42 -7.91 -5.55
N HIS A 294 -4.14 -7.71 -5.88
CA HIS A 294 -3.24 -6.88 -5.09
C HIS A 294 -3.74 -5.42 -5.02
N LEU A 295 -4.10 -4.84 -6.16
CA LEU A 295 -4.59 -3.48 -6.27
C LEU A 295 -5.94 -3.28 -5.57
N LEU A 296 -6.79 -4.32 -5.47
CA LEU A 296 -8.01 -4.26 -4.66
C LEU A 296 -7.71 -3.92 -3.20
N GLY A 297 -6.80 -4.67 -2.57
CA GLY A 297 -6.38 -4.39 -1.19
C GLY A 297 -5.55 -3.12 -1.07
N GLY A 298 -4.63 -2.87 -2.00
CA GLY A 298 -3.82 -1.66 -2.03
C GLY A 298 -4.66 -0.39 -2.07
N TYR A 299 -5.68 -0.32 -2.90
CA TYR A 299 -6.57 0.85 -2.99
C TYR A 299 -7.21 1.16 -1.63
N GLN A 300 -7.67 0.14 -0.90
CA GLN A 300 -8.23 0.33 0.43
C GLN A 300 -7.16 0.81 1.43
N VAL A 301 -5.93 0.25 1.40
CA VAL A 301 -4.80 0.70 2.24
C VAL A 301 -4.57 2.21 2.12
N TYR A 302 -4.55 2.73 0.89
CA TYR A 302 -4.30 4.16 0.64
C TYR A 302 -5.56 5.04 0.83
N SER A 303 -6.77 4.48 0.76
CA SER A 303 -8.02 5.23 0.91
C SER A 303 -8.50 5.36 2.36
N GLN A 304 -8.21 4.38 3.23
CA GLN A 304 -8.62 4.42 4.65
C GLN A 304 -8.17 5.69 5.41
N PRO A 305 -6.94 6.24 5.22
CA PRO A 305 -6.55 7.48 5.89
C PRO A 305 -7.36 8.71 5.43
N ILE A 306 -7.86 8.70 4.18
CA ILE A 306 -8.75 9.74 3.65
C ILE A 306 -10.14 9.62 4.30
N TYR A 307 -10.70 8.40 4.33
CA TYR A 307 -11.99 8.13 4.97
C TYR A 307 -11.98 8.55 6.45
N GLN A 308 -10.96 8.14 7.21
CA GLN A 308 -10.79 8.54 8.62
C GLN A 308 -10.60 10.05 8.80
N PHE A 309 -9.95 10.73 7.85
CA PHE A 309 -9.78 12.18 7.91
C PHE A 309 -11.11 12.90 7.71
N ALA A 310 -11.89 12.49 6.70
CA ALA A 310 -13.20 13.06 6.40
C ALA A 310 -14.21 12.80 7.54
N ASP A 311 -14.36 11.54 7.96
CA ASP A 311 -15.24 11.13 9.06
C ASP A 311 -15.03 12.02 10.30
N ARG A 312 -13.77 12.14 10.75
CA ARG A 312 -13.43 12.95 11.92
C ARG A 312 -13.67 14.44 11.67
N HIS A 313 -13.28 14.97 10.51
CA HIS A 313 -13.44 16.39 10.20
C HIS A 313 -14.91 16.81 10.25
N PHE A 314 -15.81 16.02 9.64
CA PHE A 314 -17.24 16.32 9.66
C PHE A 314 -17.87 16.08 11.04
N ALA A 315 -17.47 15.03 11.78
CA ALA A 315 -17.95 14.79 13.14
C ALA A 315 -17.55 15.92 14.11
N GLU A 316 -16.31 16.40 14.05
CA GLU A 316 -15.83 17.56 14.83
C GLU A 316 -16.56 18.86 14.43
N ARG A 317 -16.86 19.04 13.14
CA ARG A 317 -17.49 20.27 12.61
C ARG A 317 -19.00 20.33 12.84
N TYR A 318 -19.68 19.18 12.87
CA TYR A 318 -21.14 19.03 12.93
C TYR A 318 -21.58 17.95 13.95
N PRO A 319 -21.26 18.11 15.25
CA PRO A 319 -21.50 17.06 16.26
C PRO A 319 -22.99 16.74 16.49
N GLY A 320 -23.90 17.67 16.20
CA GLY A 320 -25.35 17.48 16.31
C GLY A 320 -26.04 16.97 15.04
N SER A 321 -25.30 16.68 13.96
CA SER A 321 -25.92 16.23 12.70
C SER A 321 -26.09 14.71 12.68
N GLY A 322 -27.35 14.26 12.57
CA GLY A 322 -27.68 12.84 12.43
C GLY A 322 -27.08 12.22 11.16
N PHE A 323 -27.08 12.93 10.02
CA PHE A 323 -26.44 12.49 8.77
C PHE A 323 -24.95 12.14 8.95
N VAL A 324 -24.26 12.86 9.84
CA VAL A 324 -22.83 12.71 10.12
C VAL A 324 -22.55 11.65 11.18
N ASN A 325 -23.34 11.59 12.25
CA ASN A 325 -23.02 10.81 13.45
C ASN A 325 -23.93 9.59 13.69
N ASP A 326 -25.12 9.54 13.10
CA ASP A 326 -26.04 8.42 13.29
C ASP A 326 -25.59 7.19 12.49
N PHE A 327 -25.96 6.02 13.01
CA PHE A 327 -25.73 4.74 12.37
C PHE A 327 -27.06 4.03 12.20
N HIS A 328 -27.53 3.93 10.96
CA HIS A 328 -28.75 3.20 10.62
C HIS A 328 -28.41 1.72 10.41
N THR A 329 -29.24 0.83 10.96
CA THR A 329 -29.05 -0.62 10.79
C THR A 329 -29.82 -1.08 9.56
N VAL A 330 -29.10 -1.45 8.50
CA VAL A 330 -29.68 -2.05 7.30
C VAL A 330 -29.63 -3.58 7.44
N LYS A 331 -30.80 -4.21 7.30
CA LYS A 331 -30.92 -5.68 7.17
C LYS A 331 -31.11 -6.02 5.71
N VAL A 332 -30.09 -6.58 5.08
CA VAL A 332 -30.18 -7.16 3.74
C VAL A 332 -30.52 -8.64 3.89
N PRO A 333 -31.44 -9.22 3.09
CA PRO A 333 -31.67 -10.67 3.10
C PRO A 333 -30.35 -11.44 2.93
N LEU A 334 -30.19 -12.54 3.67
CA LEU A 334 -29.02 -13.42 3.67
C LEU A 334 -27.69 -12.83 4.23
N LEU A 335 -27.67 -11.58 4.71
CA LEU A 335 -26.47 -10.97 5.31
C LEU A 335 -26.70 -10.53 6.77
N PRO A 336 -25.66 -10.53 7.62
CA PRO A 336 -25.74 -9.98 8.96
C PRO A 336 -26.08 -8.48 8.93
N ALA A 337 -26.83 -8.01 9.92
CA ALA A 337 -27.28 -6.63 10.00
C ALA A 337 -26.10 -5.66 10.04
N TYR A 338 -26.00 -4.77 9.05
CA TYR A 338 -24.86 -3.87 8.87
C TYR A 338 -25.23 -2.44 9.28
N ARG A 339 -24.31 -1.74 9.97
CA ARG A 339 -24.50 -0.36 10.42
C ARG A 339 -23.95 0.61 9.37
N VAL A 340 -24.83 1.19 8.57
CA VAL A 340 -24.47 2.25 7.62
C VAL A 340 -24.51 3.62 8.30
N ASN A 341 -23.66 4.53 7.84
CA ASN A 341 -23.72 5.96 8.17
C ASN A 341 -23.79 6.72 6.84
N LEU A 342 -24.70 7.68 6.73
CA LEU A 342 -25.03 8.29 5.44
C LEU A 342 -23.88 9.11 4.88
N LEU A 343 -23.22 9.92 5.73
CA LEU A 343 -21.98 10.62 5.35
C LEU A 343 -20.92 9.65 4.80
N ARG A 344 -20.65 8.54 5.50
CA ARG A 344 -19.66 7.55 5.06
C ARG A 344 -19.97 7.02 3.68
N VAL A 345 -21.22 6.61 3.43
CA VAL A 345 -21.63 6.08 2.13
C VAL A 345 -21.48 7.15 1.05
N CYS A 346 -22.06 8.34 1.25
CA CYS A 346 -21.98 9.43 0.26
C CYS A 346 -20.53 9.86 -0.03
N PHE A 347 -19.70 10.04 1.00
CA PHE A 347 -18.31 10.47 0.84
C PHE A 347 -17.45 9.41 0.16
N ARG A 348 -17.55 8.14 0.58
CA ARG A 348 -16.80 7.02 -0.02
C ARG A 348 -17.22 6.79 -1.47
N THR A 349 -18.51 6.93 -1.78
CA THR A 349 -19.02 6.88 -3.17
C THR A 349 -18.48 8.03 -4.01
N ALA A 350 -18.55 9.28 -3.53
CA ALA A 350 -18.02 10.44 -4.26
C ALA A 350 -16.50 10.34 -4.48
N TYR A 351 -15.76 9.84 -3.49
CA TYR A 351 -14.33 9.59 -3.59
C TYR A 351 -14.00 8.57 -4.69
N VAL A 352 -14.59 7.36 -4.65
CA VAL A 352 -14.32 6.33 -5.67
C VAL A 352 -14.80 6.74 -7.06
N ALA A 353 -15.93 7.44 -7.16
CA ALA A 353 -16.41 7.98 -8.43
C ALA A 353 -15.43 9.01 -9.01
N SER A 354 -14.88 9.90 -8.18
CA SER A 354 -13.94 10.94 -8.63
C SER A 354 -12.56 10.39 -9.03
N THR A 355 -11.99 9.44 -8.28
CA THR A 355 -10.72 8.78 -8.68
C THR A 355 -10.89 8.00 -9.99
N THR A 356 -12.03 7.31 -10.15
CA THR A 356 -12.36 6.57 -11.38
C THR A 356 -12.57 7.52 -12.57
N ALA A 357 -13.28 8.62 -12.39
CA ALA A 357 -13.47 9.62 -13.44
C ALA A 357 -12.14 10.24 -13.91
N VAL A 358 -11.26 10.62 -12.98
CA VAL A 358 -9.94 11.17 -13.33
C VAL A 358 -9.07 10.13 -14.05
N ALA A 359 -9.11 8.85 -13.65
CA ALA A 359 -8.43 7.76 -14.34
C ALA A 359 -8.89 7.60 -15.79
N ILE A 360 -10.20 7.76 -16.06
CA ILE A 360 -10.79 7.70 -17.41
C ILE A 360 -10.35 8.91 -18.25
N PHE A 361 -10.28 10.12 -17.67
CA PHE A 361 -9.87 11.33 -18.41
C PHE A 361 -8.36 11.39 -18.71
N PHE A 362 -7.53 10.75 -17.87
CA PHE A 362 -6.07 10.74 -17.96
C PHE A 362 -5.49 9.32 -17.79
N PRO A 363 -5.72 8.40 -18.75
CA PRO A 363 -5.33 6.98 -18.66
C PRO A 363 -3.82 6.74 -18.91
N TYR A 364 -2.97 7.70 -18.55
CA TYR A 364 -1.54 7.76 -18.89
C TYR A 364 -0.69 7.18 -17.77
N PHE A 365 -0.48 5.87 -17.79
CA PHE A 365 0.12 5.12 -16.67
C PHE A 365 1.44 5.73 -16.16
N ASN A 366 2.50 5.74 -16.98
CA ASN A 366 3.80 6.25 -16.54
C ASN A 366 3.76 7.75 -16.23
N GLU A 367 3.02 8.53 -17.02
CA GLU A 367 2.96 9.98 -16.87
C GLU A 367 2.27 10.38 -15.54
N ILE A 368 1.25 9.63 -15.12
CA ILE A 368 0.59 9.79 -13.81
C ILE A 368 1.46 9.27 -12.67
N LEU A 369 2.11 8.11 -12.81
CA LEU A 369 3.04 7.60 -11.78
C LEU A 369 4.19 8.59 -11.54
N ALA A 370 4.83 9.06 -12.62
CA ALA A 370 5.90 10.02 -12.56
C ALA A 370 5.50 11.35 -11.91
N LEU A 371 4.30 11.87 -12.24
CA LEU A 371 3.75 13.07 -11.64
C LEU A 371 3.53 12.90 -10.12
N LEU A 372 2.98 11.77 -9.69
CA LEU A 372 2.79 11.46 -8.27
C LEU A 372 4.13 11.28 -7.55
N GLY A 373 5.11 10.59 -8.16
CA GLY A 373 6.45 10.46 -7.61
C GLY A 373 7.13 11.81 -7.41
N ALA A 374 7.12 12.66 -8.43
CA ALA A 374 7.72 14.00 -8.39
C ALA A 374 7.05 14.93 -7.35
N LEU A 375 5.72 14.91 -7.24
CA LEU A 375 4.99 15.72 -6.26
C LEU A 375 5.19 15.26 -4.82
N ASN A 376 5.32 13.95 -4.58
CA ASN A 376 5.32 13.39 -3.23
C ASN A 376 6.71 13.19 -2.64
N PHE A 377 7.71 12.84 -3.47
CA PHE A 377 9.02 12.39 -3.02
C PHE A 377 9.74 13.44 -2.15
N TRP A 378 10.05 14.63 -2.68
CA TRP A 378 10.72 15.65 -1.86
C TRP A 378 9.92 16.08 -0.63
N PRO A 379 8.66 16.56 -0.73
CA PRO A 379 8.02 17.16 0.44
C PRO A 379 7.73 16.11 1.53
N LEU A 380 7.19 14.94 1.16
CA LEU A 380 6.65 13.98 2.12
C LEU A 380 7.67 12.91 2.56
N ALA A 381 8.58 12.49 1.67
CA ALA A 381 9.60 11.49 2.03
C ALA A 381 10.91 12.11 2.53
N ILE A 382 11.24 13.36 2.15
CA ILE A 382 12.53 14.00 2.47
C ILE A 382 12.37 15.21 3.40
N TYR A 383 11.72 16.27 2.94
CA TYR A 383 11.67 17.57 3.62
C TYR A 383 11.01 17.50 5.00
N PHE A 384 9.73 17.08 5.09
CA PHE A 384 9.04 17.02 6.38
C PHE A 384 9.74 16.08 7.39
N PRO A 385 10.21 14.87 7.02
CA PRO A 385 11.02 14.04 7.92
C PRO A 385 12.33 14.70 8.39
N VAL A 386 13.06 15.42 7.52
CA VAL A 386 14.29 16.13 7.88
C VAL A 386 14.01 17.29 8.85
N GLU A 387 12.99 18.10 8.59
CA GLU A 387 12.58 19.20 9.48
C GLU A 387 12.11 18.67 10.85
N MET A 388 11.27 17.62 10.86
CA MET A 388 10.87 16.94 12.09
C MET A 388 12.08 16.42 12.87
N TYR A 389 13.10 15.86 12.18
CA TYR A 389 14.33 15.41 12.81
C TYR A 389 15.14 16.57 13.42
N PHE A 390 15.30 17.68 12.70
CA PHE A 390 15.98 18.87 13.22
C PHE A 390 15.32 19.40 14.50
N ILE A 391 13.99 19.49 14.51
CA ILE A 391 13.20 19.97 15.66
C ILE A 391 13.27 18.98 16.83
N GLN A 392 13.02 17.68 16.59
CA GLN A 392 13.03 16.65 17.64
C GLN A 392 14.42 16.46 18.27
N ARG A 393 15.49 16.55 17.49
CA ARG A 393 16.87 16.33 17.96
C ARG A 393 17.61 17.62 18.29
N LYS A 394 16.95 18.78 18.18
CA LYS A 394 17.52 20.12 18.40
C LYS A 394 18.87 20.30 17.68
N VAL A 395 18.93 19.91 16.40
CA VAL A 395 20.18 19.92 15.64
C VAL A 395 20.64 21.38 15.43
N PRO A 396 21.88 21.76 15.83
CA PRO A 396 22.35 23.12 15.62
C PRO A 396 22.42 23.46 14.13
N ARG A 397 21.86 24.61 13.74
CA ARG A 397 22.04 25.17 12.39
C ARG A 397 23.53 25.32 12.08
N TRP A 398 23.90 25.13 10.81
CA TRP A 398 25.29 25.15 10.33
C TRP A 398 26.23 24.07 10.90
N SER A 399 25.77 23.16 11.77
CA SER A 399 26.54 21.96 12.09
C SER A 399 26.70 21.06 10.87
N THR A 400 27.76 20.25 10.81
CA THR A 400 28.02 19.30 9.69
C THR A 400 26.82 18.39 9.41
N ARG A 401 26.12 17.93 10.46
CA ARG A 401 24.90 17.11 10.32
C ARG A 401 23.74 17.89 9.70
N TRP A 402 23.58 19.16 10.07
CA TRP A 402 22.58 20.04 9.46
C TRP A 402 22.90 20.30 8.00
N LEU A 403 24.15 20.65 7.67
CA LEU A 403 24.61 20.89 6.29
C LEU A 403 24.41 19.68 5.38
N VAL A 404 24.78 18.47 5.83
CA VAL A 404 24.58 17.24 5.04
C VAL A 404 23.11 16.96 4.78
N LEU A 405 22.25 17.04 5.81
CA LEU A 405 20.81 16.78 5.67
C LEU A 405 20.09 17.86 4.85
N GLN A 406 20.48 19.13 5.02
CA GLN A 406 19.94 20.23 4.24
C GLN A 406 20.38 20.16 2.77
N GLY A 407 21.66 19.86 2.51
CA GLY A 407 22.19 19.67 1.16
C GLY A 407 21.50 18.50 0.44
N PHE A 408 21.33 17.36 1.12
CA PHE A 408 20.55 16.23 0.62
C PHE A 408 19.10 16.61 0.28
N SER A 409 18.41 17.31 1.19
CA SER A 409 17.05 17.81 0.94
C SER A 409 16.98 18.74 -0.27
N THR A 410 17.94 19.66 -0.44
CA THR A 410 18.02 20.56 -1.60
C THR A 410 18.28 19.81 -2.90
N VAL A 411 19.14 18.79 -2.92
CA VAL A 411 19.34 17.94 -4.11
C VAL A 411 18.05 17.20 -4.47
N CYS A 412 17.36 16.61 -3.49
CA CYS A 412 16.07 15.95 -3.72
C CYS A 412 14.98 16.92 -4.22
N LEU A 413 15.00 18.20 -3.80
CA LEU A 413 14.12 19.23 -4.33
C LEU A 413 14.35 19.46 -5.82
N LEU A 414 15.62 19.65 -6.23
CA LEU A 414 15.99 19.88 -7.63
C LEU A 414 15.62 18.68 -8.52
N VAL A 415 15.89 17.45 -8.03
CA VAL A 415 15.50 16.21 -8.72
C VAL A 415 13.97 16.10 -8.87
N SER A 416 13.21 16.45 -7.83
CA SER A 416 11.74 16.41 -7.86
C SER A 416 11.15 17.49 -8.77
N ALA A 417 11.72 18.70 -8.75
CA ALA A 417 11.31 19.79 -9.63
C ALA A 417 11.60 19.47 -11.10
N PHE A 418 12.76 18.88 -11.40
CA PHE A 418 13.06 18.36 -12.74
C PHE A 418 12.04 17.31 -13.15
N ALA A 419 11.86 16.25 -12.36
CA ALA A 419 10.92 15.18 -12.63
C ALA A 419 9.47 15.68 -12.84
N LEU A 420 9.04 16.69 -12.06
CA LEU A 420 7.72 17.29 -12.16
C LEU A 420 7.49 17.95 -13.53
N VAL A 421 8.47 18.73 -14.01
CA VAL A 421 8.40 19.38 -15.32
C VAL A 421 8.29 18.36 -16.46
N GLY A 422 9.14 17.32 -16.44
CA GLY A 422 9.05 16.26 -17.46
C GLY A 422 7.77 15.43 -17.39
N SER A 423 7.23 15.19 -16.19
CA SER A 423 5.96 14.48 -16.02
C SER A 423 4.77 15.29 -16.54
N ILE A 424 4.71 16.58 -16.23
CA ILE A 424 3.70 17.50 -16.77
C ILE A 424 3.79 17.56 -18.29
N GLN A 425 5.00 17.72 -18.85
CA GLN A 425 5.21 17.71 -20.29
C GLN A 425 4.79 16.38 -20.94
N GLY A 426 5.02 15.25 -20.26
CA GLY A 426 4.54 13.92 -20.66
C GLY A 426 3.02 13.87 -20.76
N VAL A 427 2.31 14.29 -19.71
CA VAL A 427 0.82 14.35 -19.70
C VAL A 427 0.30 15.27 -20.82
N ILE A 428 0.90 16.45 -21.01
CA ILE A 428 0.50 17.40 -22.06
C ILE A 428 0.66 16.78 -23.45
N THR A 429 1.82 16.19 -23.74
CA THR A 429 2.12 15.54 -25.03
C THR A 429 1.16 14.37 -25.30
N GLN A 430 0.86 13.54 -24.28
CA GLN A 430 -0.11 12.45 -24.41
C GLN A 430 -1.57 12.92 -24.59
N LYS A 431 -1.88 14.17 -24.22
CA LYS A 431 -3.24 14.73 -24.31
C LYS A 431 -3.50 15.55 -25.57
N LEU A 432 -2.48 16.25 -26.09
CA LEU A 432 -2.60 17.20 -27.19
C LEU A 432 -1.97 16.73 -28.51
N GLY A 433 -1.09 15.72 -28.47
CA GLY A 433 -0.23 15.32 -29.59
C GLY A 433 1.11 16.07 -29.63
#